data_AF-A0A7C4G5A9-F1
#
_entry.id   AF-A0A7C4G5A9-F1
#
_cell.length_a   1.000
_cell.length_b   1.000
_cell.length_c   1.000
_cell.angle_alpha   90.00
_cell.angle_beta   90.00
_cell.angle_gamma   90.00
#
_symmetry.space_group_name_H-M   'P 1'
#
loop_
_entity.id
_entity.type
_entity.pdbx_description
1 polymer ?
#
loop_
_entity_poly.entity_id
_entity_poly.type
_entity_poly.pdbx_seq_one_letter_code
_entity_poly.pdbx_strand_id
1 'polypeptide(L)' 'MSSLTEGNPLLKIRYRIPFDEIRAEHVEPAIQKLLAAARERLEAIAAQPGERTWENTMAALDLMTEPLDYAMNIVRHL' A
#
# COMPACT_ATOMS: atom_id res chain seq x y z
N MET A 1 5.67 4.30 19.53
CA MET A 1 4.97 3.56 18.45
C MET A 1 5.28 4.08 17.04
N SER A 2 5.82 5.30 16.82
CA SER A 2 6.18 5.81 15.48
C SER A 2 7.34 5.12 14.77
N SER A 3 8.33 4.55 15.47
CA SER A 3 9.54 4.07 14.78
C SER A 3 9.33 2.81 13.93
N LEU A 4 8.25 2.06 14.16
CA LEU A 4 7.88 0.88 13.36
C LEU A 4 7.22 1.24 12.02
N THR A 5 6.87 2.52 11.81
CA THR A 5 6.13 3.00 10.63
C THR A 5 6.89 4.05 9.81
N GLU A 6 7.87 4.76 10.39
CA GLU A 6 8.68 5.76 9.65
C GLU A 6 9.81 5.13 8.82
N GLY A 7 10.29 3.94 9.19
CA GLY A 7 11.38 3.22 8.51
C GLY A 7 11.00 1.87 7.93
N ASN A 8 9.70 1.52 7.89
CA ASN A 8 9.28 0.17 7.58
C ASN A 8 9.58 -0.22 6.11
N PRO A 9 10.35 -1.30 5.86
CA PRO A 9 10.74 -1.71 4.51
C PRO A 9 9.56 -2.12 3.62
N LEU A 10 8.43 -2.53 4.20
CA LEU A 10 7.22 -2.95 3.46
C LEU A 10 6.41 -1.78 2.90
N LEU A 11 6.68 -0.54 3.33
CA LEU A 11 5.91 0.64 2.90
C LEU A 11 6.38 1.26 1.58
N LYS A 12 7.50 0.78 1.02
CA LYS A 12 8.06 1.29 -0.24
C LYS A 12 8.28 0.16 -1.21
N ILE A 13 7.75 0.30 -2.42
CA ILE A 13 8.07 -0.58 -3.54
C ILE A 13 9.54 -0.38 -3.91
N ARG A 14 10.32 -1.46 -3.91
CA ARG A 14 11.73 -1.46 -4.32
C ARG A 14 11.97 -2.60 -5.30
N TYR A 15 12.75 -2.33 -6.35
CA TYR A 15 13.14 -3.36 -7.32
C TYR A 15 13.92 -4.50 -6.66
N ARG A 16 14.92 -4.16 -5.83
CA ARG A 16 15.61 -5.12 -4.96
C ARG A 16 14.90 -5.15 -3.62
N ILE A 17 14.09 -6.19 -3.40
CA ILE A 17 13.35 -6.40 -2.16
C ILE A 17 14.36 -6.64 -1.02
N PRO A 18 14.33 -5.84 0.06
CA PRO A 18 15.28 -5.95 1.17
C PRO A 18 14.83 -7.02 2.16
N PHE A 19 14.83 -8.30 1.74
CA PHE A 19 14.36 -9.41 2.58
C PHE A 19 15.11 -9.53 3.91
N ASP A 20 16.38 -9.12 3.93
CA ASP A 20 17.25 -9.07 5.11
C ASP A 20 16.85 -8.01 6.14
N GLU A 21 16.13 -6.96 5.73
CA GLU A 21 15.63 -5.90 6.61
C GLU A 21 14.21 -6.20 7.15
N ILE A 22 13.50 -7.16 6.57
CA ILE A 22 12.10 -7.43 6.92
C ILE A 22 12.04 -8.39 8.11
N ARG A 23 11.29 -7.98 9.15
CA ARG A 23 11.09 -8.73 10.39
C ARG A 23 9.59 -8.84 10.66
N ALA A 24 9.18 -9.85 11.44
CA ALA A 24 7.77 -10.07 11.78
C ALA A 24 7.11 -8.84 12.43
N GLU A 25 7.85 -8.12 13.27
CA GLU A 25 7.42 -6.86 13.93
C GLU A 25 7.10 -5.72 12.95
N HIS A 26 7.56 -5.79 11.70
CA HIS A 26 7.24 -4.82 10.66
C HIS A 26 5.88 -5.09 9.97
N VAL A 27 5.37 -6.33 10.04
CA VAL A 27 4.24 -6.77 9.20
C VAL A 27 2.95 -6.07 9.60
N GLU A 28 2.48 -6.27 10.83
CA GLU A 28 1.23 -5.68 11.32
C GLU A 28 1.15 -4.15 11.12
N PRO A 29 2.13 -3.35 11.56
CA PRO A 29 2.06 -1.90 11.40
C PRO A 29 2.12 -1.45 9.93
N ALA A 30 2.83 -2.17 9.05
CA ALA A 30 2.84 -1.86 7.63
C ALA A 30 1.47 -2.12 6.99
N ILE A 31 0.90 -3.30 7.23
CA ILE A 31 -0.37 -3.70 6.63
C ILE A 31 -1.51 -2.79 7.12
N GLN A 32 -1.55 -2.44 8.40
CA GLN A 32 -2.54 -1.49 8.93
C GLN A 32 -2.46 -0.13 8.21
N LYS A 33 -1.24 0.41 8.02
CA LYS A 33 -1.03 1.68 7.33
C LYS A 33 -1.39 1.61 5.84
N LEU A 34 -1.07 0.51 5.16
CA LEU A 34 -1.39 0.32 3.74
C LEU A 34 -2.89 0.15 3.52
N LEU A 35 -3.59 -0.54 4.42
CA LEU A 35 -5.06 -0.63 4.41
C LEU A 35 -5.72 0.73 4.62
N ALA A 36 -5.22 1.53 5.57
CA ALA A 36 -5.72 2.90 5.77
C ALA A 36 -5.53 3.75 4.52
N ALA A 37 -4.33 3.72 3.92
CA ALA A 37 -4.04 4.45 2.69
C ALA A 37 -4.89 3.97 1.49
N ALA A 38 -5.16 2.66 1.37
CA ALA A 38 -6.02 2.14 0.31
C ALA A 38 -7.47 2.64 0.46
N ARG A 39 -7.98 2.70 1.69
CA ARG A 39 -9.30 3.29 1.97
C ARG A 39 -9.35 4.77 1.63
N GLU A 40 -8.33 5.55 2.01
CA GLU A 40 -8.23 6.96 1.65
C GLU A 40 -8.23 7.19 0.13
N ARG A 41 -7.51 6.35 -0.62
CA ARG A 41 -7.50 6.40 -2.09
C ARG A 41 -8.88 6.06 -2.67
N LEU A 42 -9.56 5.05 -2.14
CA LEU A 42 -10.91 4.69 -2.56
C LEU A 42 -11.88 5.87 -2.35
N GLU A 43 -11.85 6.49 -1.17
CA GLU A 43 -12.67 7.67 -0.88
C GLU A 43 -12.33 8.84 -1.81
N ALA A 44 -11.05 9.05 -2.13
CA ALA A 44 -10.63 10.09 -3.06
C ALA A 44 -11.17 9.85 -4.48
N ILE A 45 -11.13 8.59 -4.97
CA ILE A 45 -11.74 8.21 -6.26
C ILE A 45 -13.25 8.42 -6.22
N ALA A 46 -13.91 8.05 -5.12
CA ALA A 46 -15.36 8.23 -4.96
C ALA A 46 -15.75 9.72 -4.92
N ALA A 47 -14.95 10.56 -4.26
CA ALA A 47 -15.20 11.99 -4.09
C ALA A 47 -14.75 12.86 -5.28
N GLN A 48 -14.06 12.29 -6.27
CA GLN A 48 -13.55 13.05 -7.40
C GLN A 48 -14.70 13.73 -8.18
N PRO A 49 -14.69 15.08 -8.30
CA PRO A 49 -15.73 15.80 -9.01
C PRO A 49 -15.54 15.72 -10.53
N GLY A 50 -16.63 15.93 -11.27
CA GLY A 50 -16.62 15.95 -12.73
C GLY A 50 -17.06 14.64 -13.38
N GLU A 51 -16.89 14.54 -14.69
CA GLU A 51 -17.23 13.35 -15.46
C GLU A 51 -16.29 12.19 -15.11
N ARG A 52 -16.86 10.99 -14.98
CA ARG A 52 -16.10 9.76 -14.76
C ARG A 52 -15.47 9.33 -16.07
N THR A 53 -14.15 9.30 -16.11
CA THR A 53 -13.39 8.74 -17.23
C THR A 53 -12.83 7.38 -16.84
N TRP A 54 -12.32 6.66 -17.83
CA TRP A 54 -11.65 5.39 -17.57
C TRP A 54 -10.42 5.58 -16.67
N GLU A 55 -9.62 6.62 -16.90
CA GLU A 55 -8.39 6.91 -16.15
C GLU A 55 -8.68 7.30 -14.69
N ASN A 56 -9.70 8.14 -14.47
CA ASN A 56 -9.98 8.67 -13.13
C ASN A 56 -10.79 7.70 -12.25
N THR A 57 -11.35 6.64 -12.84
CA THR A 57 -12.16 5.66 -12.13
C THR A 57 -11.59 4.27 -12.25
N MET A 58 -11.60 3.66 -13.45
CA MET A 58 -11.20 2.26 -13.62
C MET A 58 -9.71 2.06 -13.38
N ALA A 59 -8.86 2.84 -14.06
CA ALA A 59 -7.41 2.74 -13.86
C ALA A 59 -6.99 3.11 -12.43
N ALA A 60 -7.67 4.09 -11.83
CA ALA A 60 -7.43 4.46 -10.44
C ALA A 60 -7.80 3.34 -9.45
N LEU A 61 -8.94 2.65 -9.68
CA LEU A 61 -9.36 1.50 -8.89
C LEU A 61 -8.40 0.31 -9.04
N ASP A 62 -7.87 0.06 -10.23
CA ASP A 62 -6.89 -1.00 -10.46
C ASP A 62 -5.57 -0.76 -9.70
N LEU A 63 -5.16 0.51 -9.56
CA LEU A 63 -3.87 0.87 -8.97
C LEU A 63 -3.93 1.17 -7.47
N MET A 64 -5.11 1.43 -6.88
CA MET A 64 -5.19 1.94 -5.50
C MET A 64 -4.63 0.97 -4.44
N THR A 65 -4.62 -0.34 -4.72
CA THR A 65 -4.15 -1.40 -3.81
C THR A 65 -2.72 -1.85 -4.08
N GLU A 66 -2.06 -1.37 -5.13
CA GLU A 66 -0.72 -1.83 -5.53
C GLU A 66 0.30 -1.87 -4.37
N PRO A 67 0.39 -0.83 -3.50
CA PRO A 67 1.31 -0.88 -2.36
C PRO A 67 0.98 -1.98 -1.34
N LEU A 68 -0.31 -2.26 -1.12
CA LEU A 68 -0.76 -3.33 -0.24
C LEU A 68 -0.45 -4.70 -0.83
N ASP A 69 -0.73 -4.88 -2.13
CA ASP A 69 -0.49 -6.13 -2.85
C ASP A 69 1.00 -6.49 -2.86
N TYR A 70 1.86 -5.48 -3.10
CA TYR A 70 3.31 -5.63 -2.99
C TYR A 70 3.74 -6.15 -1.61
N ALA A 71 3.27 -5.51 -0.53
CA ALA A 71 3.64 -5.89 0.83
C ALA A 71 3.14 -7.31 1.18
N MET A 72 1.89 -7.63 0.83
CA MET A 72 1.31 -8.96 1.09
C MET A 72 2.00 -10.07 0.31
N ASN A 73 2.44 -9.80 -0.93
CA ASN A 73 3.22 -10.75 -1.71
C ASN A 73 4.56 -11.08 -1.08
N ILE A 74 5.25 -10.07 -0.54
CA ILE A 74 6.51 -10.26 0.19
C ILE A 74 6.29 -11.07 1.46
N VAL A 75 5.30 -10.68 2.27
CA VAL A 75 5.00 -11.36 3.55
C VAL A 75 4.61 -12.82 3.33
N ARG A 76 3.89 -13.15 2.24
CA ARG A 76 3.53 -14.54 1.89
C ARG A 76 4.72 -15.38 1.42
N HIS A 77 5.78 -14.74 0.91
CA HIS A 77 6.98 -15.42 0.44
C HIS A 77 7.93 -15.82 1.58
N LEU A 78 8.01 -14.98 2.62
CA LEU A 78 8.82 -15.20 3.83
C LEU A 78 8.36 -16.44 4.60
#